data_AF-A0A1G2G642-F1
#
_entry.id   AF-A0A1G2G642-F1
#
_cell.length_a   1.000
_cell.length_b   1.000
_cell.length_c   1.000
_cell.angle_alpha   90.00
_cell.angle_beta   90.00
_cell.angle_gamma   90.00
#
_symmetry.space_group_name_H-M   'P 1'
#
loop_
_entity.id
_entity.type
_entity.pdbx_description
1 polymer ?
#
loop_
_entity_poly.entity_id
_entity_poly.type
_entity_poly.pdbx_seq_one_letter_code
_entity_poly.pdbx_strand_id
1 'polypeptide(L)'
;MEKVMGPWTFTLCDTRLQMTDRELAETKDIIHAWEPAFAREENASVRIFGKPSILVRVDYACQSDGSIGVYEVEERPCGMGMGMQYHPYFCEHFSRLFRRWYQTCGKITSVVSPHRVNSCDDTAWASELRLDIKYTYDVPEDGIYWVRADPHETDYHSLVSSSLTTICNEGDKTYGPKLGLWKEIPQNPDELPWEVGFAIKPLQGSKMENLYLWKPRARDLGGIVTKTRILKEIEQGNVAFYQEWIDPEYPCFLPDGYFMIRRVFFGWDVDSEDWDCLGGFYTARPGQQCRLHGASDATFGIIMP
;
A
#
# COMPACT_ATOMS: atom_id res chain seq x y z
N MET A 1 21.31 9.78 0.38
CA MET A 1 21.21 11.09 1.04
C MET A 1 20.11 11.04 2.09
N GLU A 2 20.38 11.48 3.33
CA GLU A 2 19.34 11.58 4.36
C GLU A 2 18.33 12.68 3.98
N LYS A 3 17.04 12.38 4.18
CA LYS A 3 15.89 13.25 3.88
C LYS A 3 14.94 13.27 5.07
N VAL A 4 14.20 14.36 5.18
CA VAL A 4 13.21 14.58 6.26
C VAL A 4 11.84 14.85 5.64
N MET A 5 10.80 14.24 6.21
CA MET A 5 9.40 14.46 5.86
C MET A 5 8.54 14.43 7.12
N GLY A 6 8.08 15.60 7.57
CA GLY A 6 7.41 15.71 8.87
C GLY A 6 8.31 15.18 9.99
N PRO A 7 7.84 14.23 10.83
CA PRO A 7 8.66 13.63 11.89
C PRO A 7 9.59 12.51 11.39
N TRP A 8 9.52 12.14 10.11
CA TRP A 8 10.26 11.00 9.57
C TRP A 8 11.58 11.39 8.93
N THR A 9 12.60 10.59 9.21
CA THR A 9 13.92 10.66 8.56
C THR A 9 14.16 9.36 7.82
N PHE A 10 14.63 9.45 6.58
CA PHE A 10 14.90 8.28 5.74
C PHE A 10 16.07 8.51 4.80
N THR A 11 16.62 7.44 4.25
CA THR A 11 17.66 7.53 3.22
C THR A 11 17.03 7.48 1.84
N LEU A 12 17.29 8.49 1.00
CA LEU A 12 16.99 8.45 -0.43
C LEU A 12 18.26 8.05 -1.20
N CYS A 13 18.17 6.97 -1.97
CA CYS A 13 19.18 6.49 -2.89
C CYS A 13 19.02 7.19 -4.25
N ASP A 14 20.14 7.56 -4.86
CA ASP A 14 20.13 8.24 -6.16
C ASP A 14 19.88 7.27 -7.32
N THR A 15 20.07 5.96 -7.09
CA THR A 15 19.76 4.92 -8.07
C THR A 15 18.27 4.87 -8.32
N ARG A 16 17.89 5.05 -9.59
CA ARG A 16 16.51 4.92 -10.07
C ARG A 16 16.35 3.58 -10.75
N LEU A 17 15.21 2.95 -10.54
CA LEU A 17 14.78 1.78 -11.29
C LEU A 17 13.78 2.20 -12.36
N GLN A 18 13.75 1.43 -13.43
CA GLN A 18 12.83 1.60 -14.55
C GLN A 18 11.95 0.36 -14.58
N MET A 19 10.63 0.55 -14.63
CA MET A 19 9.72 -0.56 -14.85
C MET A 19 9.91 -1.09 -16.28
N THR A 20 9.84 -2.41 -16.42
CA THR A 20 9.74 -3.00 -17.75
C THR A 20 8.30 -2.91 -18.26
N ASP A 21 8.10 -2.95 -19.58
CA ASP A 21 6.75 -2.98 -20.18
C ASP A 21 5.92 -4.15 -19.64
N ARG A 22 6.58 -5.28 -19.35
CA ARG A 22 5.95 -6.46 -18.74
C ARG A 22 5.51 -6.19 -17.31
N GLU A 23 6.37 -5.59 -16.48
CA GLU A 23 6.02 -5.22 -15.09
C GLU A 23 4.83 -4.24 -15.07
N LEU A 24 4.83 -3.25 -15.97
CA LEU A 24 3.74 -2.29 -16.09
C LEU A 24 2.43 -2.95 -16.52
N ALA A 25 2.48 -3.87 -17.49
CA ALA A 25 1.30 -4.64 -17.92
C ALA A 25 0.78 -5.54 -16.81
N GLU A 26 1.64 -6.34 -16.16
CA GLU A 26 1.24 -7.27 -15.09
C GLU A 26 0.65 -6.51 -13.87
N THR A 27 1.23 -5.36 -13.49
CA THR A 27 0.68 -4.54 -12.41
C THR A 27 -0.69 -3.94 -12.76
N LYS A 28 -0.89 -3.47 -14.00
CA LYS A 28 -2.21 -3.01 -14.48
C LYS A 28 -3.24 -4.14 -14.49
N ASP A 29 -2.88 -5.32 -14.99
CA ASP A 29 -3.76 -6.49 -15.00
C ASP A 29 -4.21 -6.86 -13.57
N ILE A 30 -3.29 -6.80 -12.60
CA ILE A 30 -3.60 -7.02 -11.18
C ILE A 30 -4.60 -5.98 -10.66
N ILE A 31 -4.45 -4.70 -11.00
CA ILE A 31 -5.37 -3.66 -10.57
C ILE A 31 -6.76 -3.86 -11.17
N HIS A 32 -6.84 -4.18 -12.48
CA HIS A 32 -8.12 -4.47 -13.12
C HIS A 32 -8.82 -5.70 -12.53
N ALA A 33 -8.07 -6.73 -12.12
CA ALA A 33 -8.60 -7.88 -11.40
C ALA A 33 -8.99 -7.55 -9.96
N TRP A 34 -8.25 -6.65 -9.30
CA TRP A 34 -8.50 -6.19 -7.94
C TRP A 34 -9.80 -5.40 -7.81
N GLU A 35 -10.06 -4.48 -8.74
CA GLU A 35 -11.24 -3.60 -8.72
C GLU A 35 -12.57 -4.31 -8.41
N PRO A 36 -12.99 -5.35 -9.16
CA PRO A 36 -14.25 -6.06 -8.89
C PRO A 36 -14.16 -7.01 -7.70
N ALA A 37 -12.96 -7.38 -7.26
CA ALA A 37 -12.74 -8.33 -6.18
C ALA A 37 -12.70 -7.67 -4.80
N PHE A 38 -12.27 -6.41 -4.72
CA PHE A 38 -12.19 -5.65 -3.48
C PHE A 38 -13.58 -5.39 -2.87
N ALA A 39 -13.63 -5.34 -1.54
CA ALA A 39 -14.88 -5.10 -0.82
C ALA A 39 -15.42 -3.71 -1.15
N ARG A 40 -16.62 -3.65 -1.73
CA ARG A 40 -17.23 -2.38 -2.12
C ARG A 40 -17.71 -1.61 -0.88
N GLU A 41 -17.46 -0.32 -0.90
CA GLU A 41 -17.96 0.67 0.04
C GLU A 41 -18.72 1.71 -0.80
N GLU A 42 -19.94 2.10 -0.39
CA GLU A 42 -20.79 3.05 -1.15
C GLU A 42 -20.30 4.52 -1.03
N ASN A 43 -19.01 4.71 -1.31
CA ASN A 43 -18.28 5.96 -1.17
C ASN A 43 -18.38 6.83 -2.44
N ALA A 44 -17.84 8.04 -2.38
CA ALA A 44 -17.88 8.96 -3.52
C ALA A 44 -17.07 8.44 -4.71
N SER A 45 -15.97 7.71 -4.47
CA SER A 45 -15.19 7.08 -5.54
C SER A 45 -16.04 6.10 -6.36
N VAL A 46 -16.81 5.23 -5.69
CA VAL A 46 -17.69 4.28 -6.38
C VAL A 46 -18.82 4.99 -7.11
N ARG A 47 -19.47 5.97 -6.48
CA ARG A 47 -20.61 6.67 -7.10
C ARG A 47 -20.21 7.54 -8.29
N ILE A 48 -19.05 8.18 -8.24
CA ILE A 48 -18.59 9.14 -9.26
C ILE A 48 -17.78 8.44 -10.36
N PHE A 49 -16.88 7.52 -9.99
CA PHE A 49 -15.93 6.91 -10.92
C PHE A 49 -16.17 5.40 -11.14
N GLY A 50 -17.06 4.77 -10.37
CA GLY A 50 -17.25 3.33 -10.42
C GLY A 50 -16.12 2.52 -9.77
N LYS A 51 -15.17 3.17 -9.09
CA LYS A 51 -13.95 2.53 -8.55
C LYS A 51 -13.98 2.45 -7.02
N PRO A 52 -13.47 1.38 -6.38
CA PRO A 52 -13.41 1.30 -4.92
C PRO A 52 -12.58 2.43 -4.27
N SER A 53 -11.51 2.82 -4.96
CA SER A 53 -10.63 3.96 -4.66
C SER A 53 -10.12 4.56 -5.97
N ILE A 54 -9.75 5.84 -5.98
CA ILE A 54 -9.17 6.52 -7.15
C ILE A 54 -7.64 6.52 -7.18
N LEU A 55 -7.00 6.03 -6.13
CA LEU A 55 -5.55 5.89 -6.04
C LEU A 55 -5.22 4.57 -5.36
N VAL A 56 -4.36 3.78 -5.97
CA VAL A 56 -3.91 2.49 -5.43
C VAL A 56 -2.39 2.40 -5.49
N ARG A 57 -1.82 1.50 -4.70
CA ARG A 57 -0.40 1.14 -4.76
C ARG A 57 -0.25 -0.36 -4.79
N VAL A 58 0.57 -0.87 -5.69
CA VAL A 58 0.92 -2.29 -5.77
C VAL A 58 2.30 -2.47 -5.16
N ASP A 59 2.38 -3.30 -4.11
CA ASP A 59 3.60 -3.69 -3.44
C ASP A 59 4.01 -5.08 -3.96
N TYR A 60 5.17 -5.19 -4.62
CA TYR A 60 5.61 -6.42 -5.29
C TYR A 60 7.14 -6.58 -5.30
N ALA A 61 7.62 -7.75 -5.69
CA ALA A 61 9.04 -8.01 -5.99
C ALA A 61 9.17 -8.72 -7.34
N CYS A 62 10.16 -8.33 -8.14
CA CYS A 62 10.47 -9.04 -9.38
C CYS A 62 11.11 -10.40 -9.10
N GLN A 63 10.57 -11.46 -9.70
CA GLN A 63 11.02 -12.84 -9.53
C GLN A 63 12.06 -13.22 -10.59
N SER A 64 12.79 -14.32 -10.35
CA SER A 64 13.88 -14.78 -11.22
C SER A 64 13.43 -15.21 -12.63
N ASP A 65 12.15 -15.58 -12.78
CA ASP A 65 11.52 -15.90 -14.07
C ASP A 65 10.97 -14.66 -14.81
N GLY A 66 11.19 -13.47 -14.25
CA GLY A 66 10.73 -12.19 -14.78
C GLY A 66 9.26 -11.87 -14.54
N SER A 67 8.53 -12.68 -13.76
CA SER A 67 7.19 -12.33 -13.25
C SER A 67 7.26 -11.43 -12.03
N ILE A 68 6.12 -10.81 -11.65
CA ILE A 68 5.99 -10.12 -10.37
C ILE A 68 5.35 -11.01 -9.29
N GLY A 69 5.93 -11.01 -8.09
CA GLY A 69 5.30 -11.54 -6.89
C GLY A 69 4.61 -10.42 -6.11
N VAL A 70 3.28 -10.40 -6.09
CA VAL A 70 2.49 -9.34 -5.45
C VAL A 70 2.30 -9.62 -3.95
N TYR A 71 2.75 -8.71 -3.11
CA TYR A 71 2.51 -8.75 -1.67
C TYR A 71 1.14 -8.17 -1.31
N GLU A 72 0.78 -7.04 -1.90
CA GLU A 72 -0.43 -6.29 -1.54
C GLU A 72 -0.82 -5.28 -2.63
N VAL A 73 -2.12 -5.09 -2.82
CA VAL A 73 -2.70 -3.90 -3.43
C VAL A 73 -3.30 -3.06 -2.30
N GLU A 74 -2.76 -1.86 -2.10
CA GLU A 74 -3.16 -0.91 -1.06
C GLU A 74 -4.02 0.18 -1.71
N GLU A 75 -5.29 0.23 -1.32
CA GLU A 75 -6.30 1.12 -1.90
C GLU A 75 -6.31 2.51 -1.29
N ARG A 76 -5.58 2.72 -0.20
CA ARG A 76 -5.44 4.04 0.41
C ARG A 76 -3.99 4.30 0.78
N PRO A 77 -3.07 4.33 -0.19
CA PRO A 77 -1.64 4.29 0.09
C PRO A 77 -1.14 5.57 0.77
N CYS A 78 -0.16 5.40 1.66
CA CYS A 78 0.74 6.47 2.11
C CYS A 78 1.99 6.53 1.19
N GLY A 79 2.76 7.61 1.29
CA GLY A 79 3.99 7.80 0.51
C GLY A 79 3.83 8.76 -0.67
N MET A 80 2.65 9.38 -0.85
CA MET A 80 2.44 10.36 -1.93
C MET A 80 3.21 11.65 -1.67
N GLY A 81 3.38 12.05 -0.42
CA GLY A 81 4.22 13.19 -0.03
C GLY A 81 5.65 12.99 -0.49
N MET A 82 6.20 11.77 -0.33
CA MET A 82 7.51 11.42 -0.90
C MET A 82 7.52 11.54 -2.42
N GLY A 83 6.47 11.04 -3.09
CA GLY A 83 6.26 11.19 -4.53
C GLY A 83 6.33 12.64 -4.97
N MET A 84 5.53 13.50 -4.34
CA MET A 84 5.42 14.92 -4.64
C MET A 84 6.74 15.69 -4.44
N GLN A 85 7.50 15.36 -3.40
CA GLN A 85 8.73 16.09 -3.07
C GLN A 85 9.97 15.62 -3.84
N TYR A 86 10.08 14.32 -4.10
CA TYR A 86 11.35 13.71 -4.55
C TYR A 86 11.27 13.01 -5.90
N HIS A 87 10.07 12.83 -6.47
CA HIS A 87 9.89 12.15 -7.74
C HIS A 87 9.18 13.08 -8.74
N PRO A 88 9.93 13.82 -9.60
CA PRO A 88 9.34 14.83 -10.49
C PRO A 88 8.22 14.30 -11.39
N TYR A 89 8.40 13.11 -11.99
CA TYR A 89 7.37 12.46 -12.81
C TYR A 89 6.11 12.17 -12.00
N PHE A 90 6.22 11.58 -10.80
CA PHE A 90 5.09 11.37 -9.89
C PHE A 90 4.37 12.69 -9.61
N CYS A 91 5.12 13.74 -9.26
CA CYS A 91 4.56 15.05 -8.91
C CYS A 91 3.73 15.64 -10.07
N GLU A 92 4.28 15.62 -11.29
CA GLU A 92 3.62 16.11 -12.48
C GLU A 92 2.34 15.32 -12.80
N HIS A 93 2.44 13.99 -12.83
CA HIS A 93 1.32 13.12 -13.19
C HIS A 93 0.23 13.10 -12.12
N PHE A 94 0.58 13.00 -10.84
CA PHE A 94 -0.39 13.06 -9.75
C PHE A 94 -1.10 14.42 -9.71
N SER A 95 -0.38 15.53 -9.88
CA SER A 95 -0.99 16.87 -9.95
C SER A 95 -1.95 17.00 -11.14
N ARG A 96 -1.62 16.38 -12.28
CA ARG A 96 -2.49 16.33 -13.46
C ARG A 96 -3.77 15.56 -13.17
N LEU A 97 -3.68 14.35 -12.63
CA LEU A 97 -4.85 13.54 -12.26
C LEU A 97 -5.70 14.25 -11.20
N PHE A 98 -5.05 14.82 -10.19
CA PHE A 98 -5.74 15.53 -9.13
C PHE A 98 -6.57 16.71 -9.65
N ARG A 99 -6.02 17.51 -10.57
CA ARG A 99 -6.78 18.59 -11.22
C ARG A 99 -8.03 18.07 -11.93
N ARG A 100 -7.96 16.90 -12.55
CA ARG A 100 -9.11 16.26 -13.21
C ARG A 100 -10.14 15.79 -12.19
N TRP A 101 -9.71 15.13 -11.12
CA TRP A 101 -10.61 14.75 -10.02
C TRP A 101 -11.30 15.96 -9.41
N TYR A 102 -10.58 17.07 -9.21
CA TYR A 102 -11.14 18.32 -8.73
C TYR A 102 -12.18 18.90 -9.71
N GLN A 103 -11.93 18.83 -11.02
CA GLN A 103 -12.89 19.27 -12.04
C GLN A 103 -14.16 18.41 -12.05
N THR A 104 -14.04 17.10 -11.83
CA THR A 104 -15.18 16.18 -11.80
C THR A 104 -15.98 16.26 -10.51
N CYS A 105 -15.31 16.27 -9.36
CA CYS A 105 -15.95 16.17 -8.03
C CYS A 105 -16.22 17.53 -7.37
N GLY A 106 -15.59 18.60 -7.87
CA GLY A 106 -15.53 19.88 -7.17
C GLY A 106 -14.43 19.90 -6.10
N LYS A 107 -14.63 20.74 -5.07
CA LYS A 107 -13.60 20.97 -4.04
C LYS A 107 -13.37 19.72 -3.20
N ILE A 108 -12.13 19.23 -3.21
CA ILE A 108 -11.66 18.10 -2.38
C ILE A 108 -11.00 18.66 -1.12
N THR A 109 -11.35 18.11 0.05
CA THR A 109 -10.73 18.43 1.34
C THR A 109 -10.08 17.19 1.93
N SER A 110 -8.87 17.31 2.47
CA SER A 110 -8.23 16.21 3.21
C SER A 110 -8.73 16.20 4.65
N VAL A 111 -9.20 15.05 5.12
CA VAL A 111 -9.66 14.85 6.50
C VAL A 111 -8.77 13.80 7.14
N VAL A 112 -7.96 14.19 8.13
CA VAL A 112 -6.94 13.32 8.74
C VAL A 112 -7.27 13.12 10.21
N SER A 113 -7.37 11.86 10.64
CA SER A 113 -7.54 11.59 12.07
C SER A 113 -6.36 12.14 12.89
N PRO A 114 -6.61 12.80 14.03
CA PRO A 114 -5.57 13.24 14.95
C PRO A 114 -4.58 12.14 15.33
N HIS A 115 -5.03 10.88 15.43
CA HIS A 115 -4.18 9.74 15.73
C HIS A 115 -3.14 9.47 14.65
N ARG A 116 -3.40 9.91 13.41
CA ARG A 116 -2.55 9.62 12.24
C ARG A 116 -1.61 10.75 11.87
N VAL A 117 -1.74 11.94 12.45
CA VAL A 117 -0.96 13.15 12.12
C VAL A 117 0.54 12.91 12.08
N ASN A 118 1.09 12.11 13.00
CA ASN A 118 2.52 11.81 13.06
C ASN A 118 2.98 10.66 12.16
N SER A 119 2.05 10.00 11.49
CA SER A 119 2.27 8.79 10.68
C SER A 119 1.83 8.92 9.23
N CYS A 120 1.28 10.07 8.84
CA CYS A 120 0.90 10.39 7.48
C CYS A 120 1.86 11.42 6.87
N ASP A 121 2.10 11.30 5.56
CA ASP A 121 2.77 12.32 4.76
C ASP A 121 1.77 13.29 4.11
N ASP A 122 0.55 13.34 4.65
CA ASP A 122 -0.57 14.03 3.99
C ASP A 122 -0.38 15.53 3.87
N THR A 123 0.21 16.15 4.89
CA THR A 123 0.53 17.57 4.87
C THR A 123 1.45 17.95 3.70
N ALA A 124 2.36 17.06 3.30
CA ALA A 124 3.32 17.36 2.24
C ALA A 124 2.63 17.46 0.86
N TRP A 125 1.85 16.45 0.48
CA TRP A 125 1.18 16.47 -0.83
C TRP A 125 -0.04 17.40 -0.84
N ALA A 126 -0.77 17.51 0.27
CA ALA A 126 -1.91 18.42 0.36
C ALA A 126 -1.47 19.89 0.26
N SER A 127 -0.31 20.26 0.85
CA SER A 127 0.26 21.61 0.68
C SER A 127 0.63 21.89 -0.78
N GLU A 128 1.26 20.93 -1.47
CA GLU A 128 1.65 21.09 -2.88
C GLU A 128 0.42 21.26 -3.79
N LEU A 129 -0.65 20.52 -3.51
CA LEU A 129 -1.93 20.60 -4.22
C LEU A 129 -2.86 21.71 -3.71
N ARG A 130 -2.44 22.47 -2.69
CA ARG A 130 -3.20 23.57 -2.06
C ARG A 130 -4.57 23.14 -1.52
N LEU A 131 -4.60 22.00 -0.84
CA LEU A 131 -5.81 21.46 -0.23
C LEU A 131 -5.95 21.92 1.21
N ASP A 132 -7.21 22.14 1.60
CA ASP A 132 -7.56 22.30 3.00
C ASP A 132 -7.39 20.94 3.70
N ILE A 133 -6.73 20.96 4.86
CA ILE A 133 -6.62 19.80 5.75
C ILE A 133 -7.44 20.07 7.00
N LYS A 134 -8.31 19.12 7.36
CA LYS A 134 -9.08 19.12 8.60
C LYS A 134 -8.63 17.95 9.46
N TYR A 135 -8.46 18.22 10.75
CA TYR A 135 -8.09 17.21 11.75
C TYR A 135 -9.28 16.80 12.62
N THR A 136 -10.46 16.70 12.00
CA THR A 136 -11.73 16.39 12.66
C THR A 136 -12.68 15.77 11.65
N TYR A 137 -13.57 14.88 12.12
CA TYR A 137 -14.67 14.33 11.34
C TYR A 137 -15.87 15.30 11.23
N ASP A 138 -15.89 16.36 12.05
CA ASP A 138 -16.94 17.39 12.02
C ASP A 138 -16.70 18.36 10.84
N VAL A 139 -17.12 17.93 9.66
CA VAL A 139 -17.00 18.63 8.38
C VAL A 139 -18.37 18.69 7.67
N PRO A 140 -18.58 19.63 6.74
CA PRO A 140 -19.86 19.76 6.02
C PRO A 140 -20.31 18.46 5.33
N GLU A 141 -21.60 18.14 5.36
CA GLU A 141 -22.09 16.88 4.76
C GLU A 141 -21.97 16.84 3.23
N ASP A 142 -22.00 18.00 2.58
CA ASP A 142 -22.01 18.16 1.11
C ASP A 142 -20.61 18.21 0.47
N GLY A 143 -19.55 18.06 1.26
CA GLY A 143 -18.17 18.07 0.77
C GLY A 143 -17.74 16.75 0.09
N ILE A 144 -16.62 16.80 -0.62
CA ILE A 144 -15.88 15.63 -1.09
C ILE A 144 -14.57 15.53 -0.32
N TYR A 145 -14.31 14.35 0.24
CA TYR A 145 -13.24 14.16 1.20
C TYR A 145 -12.21 13.13 0.76
N TRP A 146 -10.95 13.41 1.08
CA TRP A 146 -9.90 12.42 1.15
C TRP A 146 -9.70 12.05 2.61
N VAL A 147 -10.33 10.96 3.06
CA VAL A 147 -10.38 10.62 4.49
C VAL A 147 -9.23 9.70 4.89
N ARG A 148 -8.58 10.03 6.00
CA ARG A 148 -7.43 9.33 6.55
C ARG A 148 -7.68 8.97 8.03
N ALA A 149 -8.47 7.94 8.26
CA ALA A 149 -8.77 7.36 9.58
C ALA A 149 -8.75 5.83 9.52
N ASP A 150 -8.34 5.15 10.59
CA ASP A 150 -8.32 3.70 10.67
C ASP A 150 -9.75 3.12 10.74
N PRO A 151 -10.02 1.87 10.29
CA PRO A 151 -11.37 1.31 10.19
C PRO A 151 -12.17 1.30 11.50
N HIS A 152 -11.48 1.21 12.63
CA HIS A 152 -12.07 1.15 13.97
C HIS A 152 -12.44 2.54 14.52
N GLU A 153 -12.03 3.63 13.86
CA GLU A 153 -12.40 4.99 14.22
C GLU A 153 -13.81 5.33 13.68
N THR A 154 -14.84 4.76 14.31
CA THR A 154 -16.23 4.78 13.82
C THR A 154 -16.83 6.17 13.63
N ASP A 155 -16.28 7.21 14.29
CA ASP A 155 -16.74 8.59 14.12
C ASP A 155 -16.57 9.09 12.67
N TYR A 156 -15.56 8.58 11.95
CA TYR A 156 -15.32 8.91 10.54
C TYR A 156 -16.21 8.15 9.56
N HIS A 157 -16.97 7.14 10.02
CA HIS A 157 -17.83 6.34 9.14
C HIS A 157 -18.98 7.16 8.55
N SER A 158 -19.36 8.25 9.22
CA SER A 158 -20.32 9.24 8.69
C SER A 158 -19.86 9.87 7.36
N LEU A 159 -18.55 9.89 7.10
CA LEU A 159 -17.96 10.47 5.89
C LEU A 159 -17.80 9.47 4.74
N VAL A 160 -18.17 8.19 4.93
CA VAL A 160 -18.04 7.14 3.92
C VAL A 160 -18.63 7.57 2.60
N SER A 161 -19.87 8.04 2.61
CA SER A 161 -20.57 8.47 1.40
C SER A 161 -19.80 9.57 0.66
N SER A 162 -19.12 10.47 1.36
CA SER A 162 -18.43 11.62 0.75
C SER A 162 -16.94 11.38 0.46
N SER A 163 -16.42 10.18 0.77
CA SER A 163 -14.99 9.87 0.67
C SER A 163 -14.57 9.36 -0.71
N LEU A 164 -13.43 9.83 -1.21
CA LEU A 164 -12.76 9.34 -2.44
C LEU A 164 -11.92 8.08 -2.22
N THR A 165 -11.83 7.62 -0.98
CA THR A 165 -11.07 6.44 -0.58
C THR A 165 -11.88 5.64 0.44
N THR A 166 -11.56 4.36 0.63
CA THR A 166 -12.22 3.52 1.63
C THR A 166 -11.94 3.99 3.06
N ILE A 167 -12.92 3.81 3.94
CA ILE A 167 -12.79 4.06 5.38
C ILE A 167 -13.04 2.76 6.13
N CYS A 168 -14.21 2.18 5.96
CA CYS A 168 -14.62 0.97 6.67
C CYS A 168 -13.86 -0.25 6.17
N ASN A 169 -13.64 -0.32 4.85
CA ASN A 169 -12.97 -1.45 4.22
C ASN A 169 -11.45 -1.25 4.09
N GLU A 170 -10.85 -0.24 4.76
CA GLU A 170 -9.40 -0.03 4.63
C GLU A 170 -8.61 -1.29 5.01
N GLY A 171 -7.70 -1.72 4.15
CA GLY A 171 -6.81 -2.86 4.38
C GLY A 171 -7.51 -4.22 4.40
N ASP A 172 -8.74 -4.30 3.89
CA ASP A 172 -9.46 -5.57 3.70
C ASP A 172 -8.71 -6.49 2.73
N LYS A 173 -8.49 -7.74 3.13
CA LYS A 173 -7.70 -8.73 2.38
C LYS A 173 -8.54 -9.80 1.70
N THR A 174 -9.87 -9.67 1.68
CA THR A 174 -10.78 -10.63 1.06
C THR A 174 -10.67 -10.69 -0.47
N TYR A 175 -10.01 -9.72 -1.09
CA TYR A 175 -9.72 -9.76 -2.53
C TYR A 175 -8.67 -10.80 -2.87
N GLY A 176 -7.67 -11.04 -2.02
CA GLY A 176 -6.53 -11.85 -2.43
C GLY A 176 -6.84 -13.32 -2.73
N PRO A 177 -7.76 -14.02 -2.06
CA PRO A 177 -8.19 -15.35 -2.48
C PRO A 177 -8.88 -15.34 -3.84
N LYS A 178 -9.66 -14.29 -4.14
CA LYS A 178 -10.34 -14.13 -5.44
C LYS A 178 -9.35 -13.91 -6.58
N LEU A 179 -8.21 -13.27 -6.29
CA LEU A 179 -7.11 -13.04 -7.24
C LEU A 179 -6.07 -14.17 -7.25
N GLY A 180 -6.19 -15.16 -6.35
CA GLY A 180 -5.16 -16.20 -6.19
C GLY A 180 -3.85 -15.72 -5.57
N LEU A 181 -3.81 -14.54 -4.94
CA LEU A 181 -2.61 -13.98 -4.30
C LEU A 181 -2.29 -14.65 -2.95
N TRP A 182 -3.31 -15.11 -2.24
CA TRP A 182 -3.21 -15.87 -1.00
C TRP A 182 -4.39 -16.80 -0.83
N LYS A 183 -4.30 -17.73 0.12
CA LYS A 183 -5.29 -18.76 0.40
C LYS A 183 -5.80 -18.61 1.83
N GLU A 184 -7.00 -19.10 2.10
CA GLU A 184 -7.48 -19.24 3.49
C GLU A 184 -6.58 -20.19 4.28
N ILE A 185 -6.42 -19.92 5.57
CA ILE A 185 -5.66 -20.82 6.46
C ILE A 185 -6.40 -22.16 6.53
N PRO A 186 -5.71 -23.30 6.31
CA PRO A 186 -6.34 -24.61 6.34
C PRO A 186 -6.88 -24.91 7.75
N GLN A 187 -7.93 -25.72 7.82
CA GLN A 187 -8.51 -26.17 9.10
C GLN A 187 -7.47 -26.87 9.99
N ASN A 188 -6.53 -27.58 9.37
CA ASN A 188 -5.37 -28.15 10.03
C ASN A 188 -4.13 -27.29 9.75
N PRO A 189 -3.63 -26.49 10.72
CA PRO A 189 -2.47 -25.62 10.53
C PRO A 189 -1.16 -26.35 10.21
N ASP A 190 -1.07 -27.66 10.42
CA ASP A 190 0.10 -28.45 10.00
C ASP A 190 0.19 -28.62 8.48
N GLU A 191 -0.88 -28.32 7.74
CA GLU A 191 -0.90 -28.30 6.26
C GLU A 191 -0.30 -27.01 5.67
N LEU A 192 0.02 -26.01 6.51
CA LEU A 192 0.74 -24.82 6.05
C LEU A 192 2.13 -25.20 5.47
N PRO A 193 2.68 -24.42 4.54
CA PRO A 193 3.91 -24.75 3.83
C PRO A 193 5.17 -24.49 4.68
N TRP A 194 5.29 -25.19 5.80
CA TRP A 194 6.34 -25.06 6.81
C TRP A 194 7.77 -25.27 6.25
N GLU A 195 7.91 -26.03 5.16
CA GLU A 195 9.21 -26.37 4.56
C GLU A 195 9.74 -25.35 3.54
N VAL A 196 8.90 -24.44 3.02
CA VAL A 196 9.31 -23.42 2.03
C VAL A 196 9.23 -21.98 2.57
N GLY A 197 8.32 -21.74 3.52
CA GLY A 197 8.05 -20.40 4.06
C GLY A 197 6.73 -19.82 3.58
N PHE A 198 6.18 -18.88 4.35
CA PHE A 198 4.94 -18.18 4.05
C PHE A 198 4.76 -16.93 4.91
N ALA A 199 3.81 -16.08 4.52
CA ALA A 199 3.30 -14.99 5.34
C ALA A 199 1.85 -15.30 5.76
N ILE A 200 1.53 -15.08 7.03
CA ILE A 200 0.16 -15.15 7.57
C ILE A 200 -0.38 -13.72 7.70
N LYS A 201 -1.60 -13.51 7.21
CA LYS A 201 -2.23 -12.19 7.11
C LYS A 201 -3.58 -12.15 7.86
N PRO A 202 -3.95 -11.00 8.44
CA PRO A 202 -5.28 -10.78 8.99
C PRO A 202 -6.34 -10.65 7.89
N LEU A 203 -7.62 -10.73 8.27
CA LEU A 203 -8.73 -10.40 7.38
C LEU A 203 -8.67 -8.93 6.95
N GLN A 204 -8.39 -8.05 7.89
CA GLN A 204 -8.26 -6.60 7.69
C GLN A 204 -7.04 -6.10 8.46
N GLY A 205 -6.19 -5.31 7.81
CA GLY A 205 -5.04 -4.67 8.48
C GLY A 205 -4.08 -4.01 7.50
N SER A 206 -3.32 -3.04 7.99
CA SER A 206 -2.32 -2.28 7.23
C SER A 206 -1.00 -2.19 8.02
N LYS A 207 0.03 -1.56 7.44
CA LYS A 207 1.31 -1.24 8.12
C LYS A 207 2.02 -2.44 8.76
N MET A 208 1.86 -3.65 8.20
CA MET A 208 2.41 -4.90 8.74
C MET A 208 1.84 -5.33 10.10
N GLU A 209 0.75 -4.71 10.56
CA GLU A 209 0.06 -5.13 11.78
C GLU A 209 -0.54 -6.53 11.59
N ASN A 210 -0.33 -7.40 12.59
CA ASN A 210 -0.75 -8.79 12.57
C ASN A 210 -0.25 -9.60 11.35
N LEU A 211 0.82 -9.13 10.70
CA LEU A 211 1.54 -9.89 9.67
C LEU A 211 2.65 -10.73 10.32
N TYR A 212 2.60 -12.03 10.07
CA TYR A 212 3.53 -13.00 10.63
C TYR A 212 4.28 -13.72 9.53
N LEU A 213 5.61 -13.64 9.53
CA LEU A 213 6.45 -14.24 8.50
C LEU A 213 7.08 -15.53 9.04
N TRP A 214 7.04 -16.59 8.24
CA TRP A 214 7.75 -17.84 8.49
C TRP A 214 8.71 -18.12 7.35
N LYS A 215 9.98 -18.35 7.67
CA LYS A 215 10.97 -18.86 6.72
C LYS A 215 11.81 -19.94 7.40
N PRO A 216 11.76 -21.19 6.93
CA PRO A 216 12.57 -22.26 7.51
C PRO A 216 14.05 -21.95 7.30
N ARG A 217 14.88 -22.33 8.29
CA ARG A 217 16.35 -22.14 8.27
C ARG A 217 16.83 -20.67 8.21
N ALA A 218 15.94 -19.70 8.43
CA ALA A 218 16.23 -18.28 8.47
C ALA A 218 15.72 -17.63 9.77
N ARG A 219 15.89 -18.34 10.90
CA ARG A 219 15.33 -17.95 12.22
C ARG A 219 16.01 -16.74 12.85
N ASP A 220 17.19 -16.41 12.37
CA ASP A 220 18.01 -15.27 12.74
C ASP A 220 17.63 -13.99 11.98
N LEU A 221 16.81 -14.09 10.93
CA LEU A 221 16.27 -12.92 10.25
C LEU A 221 15.18 -12.26 11.10
N GLY A 222 15.35 -10.98 11.38
CA GLY A 222 14.36 -10.14 12.04
C GLY A 222 13.05 -10.10 11.27
N GLY A 223 11.94 -10.09 12.01
CA GLY A 223 10.59 -10.12 11.45
C GLY A 223 10.04 -11.52 11.17
N ILE A 224 10.90 -12.55 11.16
CA ILE A 224 10.46 -13.96 11.18
C ILE A 224 9.97 -14.32 12.59
N VAL A 225 8.85 -15.03 12.68
CA VAL A 225 8.27 -15.48 13.95
C VAL A 225 8.35 -17.00 14.08
N THR A 226 8.16 -17.49 15.31
CA THR A 226 8.19 -18.93 15.58
C THR A 226 6.90 -19.63 15.12
N LYS A 227 6.98 -20.92 14.81
CA LYS A 227 5.80 -21.78 14.55
C LYS A 227 4.78 -21.66 15.69
N THR A 228 5.23 -21.69 16.95
CA THR A 228 4.37 -21.53 18.13
C THR A 228 3.61 -20.20 18.13
N ARG A 229 4.25 -19.09 17.75
CA ARG A 229 3.57 -17.80 17.64
C ARG A 229 2.48 -17.84 16.56
N ILE A 230 2.77 -18.39 15.38
CA ILE A 230 1.79 -18.51 14.29
C ILE A 230 0.58 -19.33 14.73
N LEU A 231 0.80 -20.51 15.32
CA LEU A 231 -0.29 -21.37 15.78
C LEU A 231 -1.19 -20.67 16.80
N LYS A 232 -0.60 -19.90 17.72
CA LYS A 232 -1.35 -19.11 18.70
C LYS A 232 -2.25 -18.07 18.03
N GLU A 233 -1.75 -17.36 17.02
CA GLU A 233 -2.53 -16.32 16.34
C GLU A 233 -3.68 -16.90 15.51
N ILE A 234 -3.47 -18.09 14.93
CA ILE A 234 -4.52 -18.87 14.26
C ILE A 234 -5.60 -19.27 15.26
N GLU A 235 -5.21 -19.85 16.40
CA GLU A 235 -6.14 -20.26 17.47
C GLU A 235 -6.97 -19.08 18.01
N GLN A 236 -6.35 -17.89 18.09
CA GLN A 236 -7.02 -16.67 18.54
C GLN A 236 -7.93 -16.03 17.50
N GLY A 237 -7.92 -16.50 16.24
CA GLY A 237 -8.72 -15.93 15.17
C GLY A 237 -8.26 -14.55 14.68
N ASN A 238 -7.02 -14.16 14.99
CA ASN A 238 -6.46 -12.86 14.59
C ASN A 238 -6.03 -12.82 13.10
N VAL A 239 -5.98 -13.99 12.47
CA VAL A 239 -5.43 -14.19 11.12
C VAL A 239 -6.38 -15.04 10.28
N ALA A 240 -6.41 -14.79 8.99
CA ALA A 240 -7.37 -15.40 8.07
C ALA A 240 -6.72 -16.08 6.86
N PHE A 241 -5.58 -15.56 6.39
CA PHE A 241 -4.99 -15.98 5.13
C PHE A 241 -3.51 -16.37 5.28
N TYR A 242 -3.03 -17.22 4.37
CA TYR A 242 -1.61 -17.44 4.15
C TYR A 242 -1.23 -17.18 2.69
N GLN A 243 -0.08 -16.55 2.50
CA GLN A 243 0.57 -16.34 1.21
C GLN A 243 1.86 -17.14 1.19
N GLU A 244 2.07 -17.95 0.15
CA GLU A 244 3.34 -18.63 -0.07
C GLU A 244 4.49 -17.60 -0.16
N TRP A 245 5.69 -18.00 0.24
CA TRP A 245 6.80 -17.06 0.33
C TRP A 245 7.14 -16.45 -1.04
N ILE A 246 7.10 -15.13 -1.11
CA ILE A 246 7.62 -14.35 -2.24
C ILE A 246 8.98 -13.83 -1.85
N ASP A 247 10.02 -14.25 -2.57
CA ASP A 247 11.37 -13.77 -2.32
C ASP A 247 11.48 -12.27 -2.64
N PRO A 248 12.06 -11.47 -1.73
CA PRO A 248 12.32 -10.07 -2.02
C PRO A 248 13.44 -9.95 -3.06
N GLU A 249 13.54 -8.78 -3.68
CA GLU A 249 14.66 -8.48 -4.59
C GLU A 249 15.97 -8.28 -3.81
N TYR A 250 17.08 -8.68 -4.44
CA TYR A 250 18.44 -8.51 -3.94
C TYR A 250 19.18 -7.48 -4.81
N PRO A 251 19.12 -6.18 -4.47
CA PRO A 251 19.67 -5.13 -5.31
C PRO A 251 21.20 -5.14 -5.29
N CYS A 252 21.83 -5.24 -6.47
CA CYS A 252 23.30 -5.21 -6.61
C CYS A 252 23.93 -3.82 -6.42
N PHE A 253 23.12 -2.76 -6.36
CA PHE A 253 23.55 -1.37 -6.19
C PHE A 253 23.48 -0.89 -4.74
N LEU A 254 23.03 -1.74 -3.82
CA LEU A 254 23.10 -1.51 -2.38
C LEU A 254 24.14 -2.46 -1.77
N PRO A 255 24.59 -2.21 -0.52
CA PRO A 255 25.48 -3.15 0.16
C PRO A 255 24.90 -4.57 0.19
N ASP A 256 25.79 -5.56 0.18
CA ASP A 256 25.39 -6.96 0.19
C ASP A 256 24.43 -7.28 1.34
N GLY A 257 23.41 -8.07 1.00
CA GLY A 257 22.41 -8.52 1.94
C GLY A 257 21.31 -7.52 2.22
N TYR A 258 21.02 -6.52 1.38
CA TYR A 258 19.76 -5.79 1.44
C TYR A 258 18.61 -6.59 0.81
N PHE A 259 17.42 -6.46 1.36
CA PHE A 259 16.17 -6.91 0.75
C PHE A 259 15.38 -5.72 0.25
N MET A 260 14.72 -5.87 -0.90
CA MET A 260 13.98 -4.79 -1.56
C MET A 260 12.61 -5.25 -2.05
N ILE A 261 11.62 -4.37 -1.94
CA ILE A 261 10.35 -4.46 -2.65
C ILE A 261 10.11 -3.19 -3.46
N ARG A 262 9.25 -3.28 -4.47
CA ARG A 262 8.76 -2.17 -5.28
C ARG A 262 7.35 -1.79 -4.81
N ARG A 263 7.09 -0.48 -4.76
CA ARG A 263 5.81 0.10 -4.33
C ARG A 263 5.39 1.13 -5.36
N VAL A 264 4.55 0.72 -6.31
CA VAL A 264 4.20 1.51 -7.50
C VAL A 264 2.77 2.00 -7.39
N PHE A 265 2.56 3.29 -7.65
CA PHE A 265 1.28 3.97 -7.47
C PHE A 265 0.58 4.14 -8.81
N PHE A 266 -0.74 4.02 -8.77
CA PHE A 266 -1.61 4.20 -9.91
C PHE A 266 -2.78 5.09 -9.51
N GLY A 267 -3.08 6.09 -10.33
CA GLY A 267 -4.26 6.94 -10.17
C GLY A 267 -5.25 6.72 -11.31
N TRP A 268 -6.54 6.73 -11.00
CA TRP A 268 -7.58 6.63 -12.01
C TRP A 268 -7.61 7.88 -12.88
N ASP A 269 -7.39 7.74 -14.19
CA ASP A 269 -7.49 8.82 -15.16
C ASP A 269 -8.88 8.85 -15.79
N VAL A 270 -9.63 9.90 -15.49
CA VAL A 270 -11.00 10.11 -15.95
C VAL A 270 -11.12 10.28 -17.46
N ASP A 271 -10.07 10.77 -18.13
CA ASP A 271 -10.14 11.05 -19.57
C ASP A 271 -9.91 9.77 -20.39
N SER A 272 -9.00 8.90 -19.93
CA SER A 272 -8.72 7.62 -20.58
C SER A 272 -9.57 6.48 -20.07
N GLU A 273 -10.29 6.69 -18.96
CA GLU A 273 -10.99 5.64 -18.22
C GLU A 273 -10.07 4.44 -17.94
N ASP A 274 -8.84 4.72 -17.50
CA ASP A 274 -7.84 3.71 -17.17
C ASP A 274 -6.93 4.19 -16.03
N TRP A 275 -6.15 3.27 -15.46
CA TRP A 275 -5.12 3.57 -14.46
C TRP A 275 -3.87 4.15 -15.10
N ASP A 276 -3.50 5.35 -14.71
CA ASP A 276 -2.21 5.95 -15.05
C ASP A 276 -1.16 5.59 -14.01
N CYS A 277 0.00 5.12 -14.48
CA CYS A 277 1.12 4.79 -13.61
C CYS A 277 1.84 6.08 -13.20
N LEU A 278 1.90 6.32 -11.90
CA LEU A 278 2.56 7.49 -11.32
C LEU A 278 4.05 7.24 -11.03
N GLY A 279 4.53 6.02 -11.28
CA GLY A 279 5.81 5.53 -10.80
C GLY A 279 5.71 5.13 -9.34
N GLY A 280 6.82 5.22 -8.61
CA GLY A 280 6.80 4.91 -7.19
C GLY A 280 8.18 4.83 -6.57
N PHE A 281 8.30 3.97 -5.57
CA PHE A 281 9.53 3.82 -4.81
C PHE A 281 9.84 2.35 -4.57
N TYR A 282 11.11 1.99 -4.67
CA TYR A 282 11.57 0.79 -4.01
C TYR A 282 11.85 1.10 -2.55
N THR A 283 11.57 0.15 -1.68
CA THR A 283 11.91 0.20 -0.24
C THR A 283 12.87 -0.94 0.03
N ALA A 284 14.09 -0.59 0.42
CA ALA A 284 15.14 -1.54 0.74
C ALA A 284 15.54 -1.43 2.21
N ARG A 285 15.76 -2.56 2.87
CA ARG A 285 16.22 -2.64 4.27
C ARG A 285 17.35 -3.65 4.39
N PRO A 286 18.23 -3.53 5.40
CA PRO A 286 19.21 -4.57 5.69
C PRO A 286 18.53 -5.93 5.84
N GLY A 287 19.07 -6.97 5.23
CA GLY A 287 18.46 -8.30 5.09
C GLY A 287 18.37 -9.09 6.39
N GLN A 288 18.83 -8.51 7.49
CA GLN A 288 18.43 -8.94 8.83
C GLN A 288 16.98 -8.55 9.18
N GLN A 289 16.24 -7.91 8.28
CA GLN A 289 14.88 -7.47 8.50
C GLN A 289 13.96 -7.80 7.33
N CYS A 290 13.14 -8.84 7.50
CA CYS A 290 12.19 -9.30 6.48
C CYS A 290 10.92 -8.43 6.40
N ARG A 291 10.68 -7.53 7.36
CA ARG A 291 9.51 -6.62 7.31
C ARG A 291 9.83 -5.41 6.44
N LEU A 292 9.63 -5.55 5.14
CA LEU A 292 9.90 -4.53 4.13
C LEU A 292 8.73 -3.53 4.07
N HIS A 293 8.81 -2.50 4.90
CA HIS A 293 7.89 -1.37 4.94
C HIS A 293 8.72 -0.10 5.17
N GLY A 294 8.07 1.07 5.14
CA GLY A 294 8.76 2.28 5.52
C GLY A 294 9.23 2.18 6.98
N ALA A 295 10.50 2.46 7.22
CA ALA A 295 11.09 2.54 8.55
C ALA A 295 12.29 3.51 8.52
N SER A 296 12.77 3.92 9.69
CA SER A 296 13.90 4.87 9.79
C SER A 296 15.22 4.32 9.24
N ASP A 297 15.39 3.00 9.23
CA ASP A 297 16.53 2.30 8.65
C ASP A 297 16.33 1.93 7.17
N ALA A 298 15.20 2.31 6.57
CA ALA A 298 14.90 2.01 5.18
C ALA A 298 15.62 2.98 4.23
N THR A 299 16.09 2.42 3.13
CA THR A 299 16.58 3.14 1.96
C THR A 299 15.52 3.09 0.88
N PHE A 300 15.11 4.27 0.42
CA PHE A 300 14.15 4.42 -0.66
C PHE A 300 14.86 4.85 -1.93
N GLY A 301 14.34 4.49 -3.08
CA GLY A 301 14.73 5.14 -4.33
C GLY A 301 13.61 5.06 -5.35
N ILE A 302 13.77 5.81 -6.42
CA ILE A 302 12.68 6.09 -7.37
C ILE A 302 12.48 4.91 -8.32
N ILE A 303 11.21 4.61 -8.62
CA ILE A 303 10.80 3.70 -9.70
C ILE A 303 10.08 4.54 -10.75
N MET A 304 10.65 4.62 -11.95
CA MET A 304 10.03 5.24 -13.13
C MET A 304 9.12 4.22 -13.83
N PRO A 305 7.94 4.61 -14.35
CA PRO A 305 7.12 3.76 -15.22
C PRO A 305 7.81 3.49 -16.55
#